data_AF-A0A349Q7X6-F1
#
_entry.id   AF-A0A349Q7X6-F1
#
_cell.length_a   1.000
_cell.length_b   1.000
_cell.length_c   1.000
_cell.angle_alpha   90.00
_cell.angle_beta   90.00
_cell.angle_gamma   90.00
#
_symmetry.space_group_name_H-M   'P 1'
#
loop_
_entity.id
_entity.type
_entity.pdbx_description
1 polymer ?
#
loop_
_entity_poly.entity_id
_entity_poly.type
_entity_poly.pdbx_seq_one_letter_code
_entity_poly.pdbx_strand_id
1 'polypeptide(L)'
;MLKKAGASQKKLFFLLYITTSILTIFTSNDVIILTFTPFICYFARNCDIDPIPFIFTEFVAANTYSMFLIIGNPTNIYLATSMKVGFAEYVGVMALPTIFAGLSSLAILYLMFRKKLSAPMNAHEREVTIDNKPCLVIGLVVLCLATIMLAISSYIGVEMWIVSLCAFGIVLVASTIATLAQKKSLKPIGKTIARLPWQLVPFLLSMFVIVLSLNQCGVTEYLAASLQNADCALTFGTTSALFANLMNNIPMSVLYSQILQSVSAQNLKGAIYASIIGSNLGALLTPIGALAAIMWNSILKTQNVKFTFIDFVKRGFLVGVPALFAAIGGLEIMLLI
;
A
#
# COMPACT_ATOMS: atom_id res chain seq x y z
N MET A 1 -8.54 -15.84 12.40
CA MET A 1 -9.58 -15.55 11.39
C MET A 1 -10.50 -16.75 11.18
N LEU A 2 -9.96 -17.92 10.81
CA LEU A 2 -10.68 -19.18 10.63
C LEU A 2 -11.70 -19.53 11.71
N LYS A 3 -11.27 -19.59 12.97
CA LYS A 3 -12.14 -19.88 14.12
C LYS A 3 -13.33 -18.92 14.24
N LYS A 4 -13.17 -17.66 13.84
CA LYS A 4 -14.25 -16.66 13.83
C LYS A 4 -15.12 -16.74 12.57
N ALA A 5 -14.54 -17.13 11.44
CA ALA A 5 -15.26 -17.28 10.16
C ALA A 5 -16.14 -18.53 10.11
N GLY A 6 -15.75 -19.60 10.81
CA GLY A 6 -16.39 -20.91 10.70
C GLY A 6 -16.28 -21.45 9.27
N ALA A 7 -17.34 -22.11 8.78
CA ALA A 7 -17.43 -22.66 7.43
C ALA A 7 -17.93 -21.66 6.35
N SER A 8 -17.99 -20.36 6.66
CA SER A 8 -18.56 -19.34 5.74
C SER A 8 -17.48 -18.55 5.01
N GLN A 9 -17.41 -18.69 3.69
CA GLN A 9 -16.53 -17.88 2.84
C GLN A 9 -16.86 -16.38 2.91
N LYS A 10 -18.13 -15.99 3.03
CA LYS A 10 -18.53 -14.58 3.21
C LYS A 10 -17.95 -13.98 4.49
N LYS A 11 -18.09 -14.68 5.63
CA LYS A 11 -17.52 -14.20 6.90
C LYS A 11 -16.00 -14.09 6.81
N LEU A 12 -15.36 -15.09 6.20
CA LEU A 12 -13.92 -15.05 5.98
C LEU A 12 -13.50 -13.85 5.12
N PHE A 13 -14.22 -13.59 4.03
CA PHE A 13 -13.95 -12.48 3.11
C PHE A 13 -13.95 -11.13 3.84
N PHE A 14 -14.99 -10.84 4.63
CA PHE A 14 -15.06 -9.59 5.38
C PHE A 14 -14.00 -9.52 6.48
N LEU A 15 -13.76 -10.61 7.21
CA LEU A 15 -12.72 -10.67 8.23
C LEU A 15 -11.33 -10.44 7.64
N LEU A 16 -11.07 -11.03 6.46
CA LEU A 16 -9.82 -10.87 5.74
C LEU A 16 -9.67 -9.43 5.26
N TYR A 17 -10.69 -8.86 4.62
CA TYR A 17 -10.67 -7.46 4.19
C TYR A 17 -10.38 -6.51 5.36
N ILE A 18 -11.11 -6.64 6.47
CA ILE A 18 -10.91 -5.80 7.66
C ILE A 18 -9.50 -5.99 8.23
N THR A 19 -9.04 -7.24 8.35
CA THR A 19 -7.72 -7.49 8.94
C THR A 19 -6.60 -6.99 8.04
N THR A 20 -6.68 -7.25 6.73
CA THR A 20 -5.73 -6.73 5.75
C THR A 20 -5.72 -5.21 5.79
N SER A 21 -6.89 -4.55 5.83
CA SER A 21 -7.01 -3.10 5.90
C SER A 21 -6.29 -2.54 7.14
N ILE A 22 -6.60 -3.06 8.33
CA ILE A 22 -5.97 -2.63 9.59
C ILE A 22 -4.46 -2.85 9.56
N LEU A 23 -4.01 -4.03 9.14
CA LEU A 23 -2.57 -4.33 9.11
C LEU A 23 -1.84 -3.45 8.10
N THR A 24 -2.46 -3.14 6.96
CA THR A 24 -1.90 -2.26 5.93
C THR A 24 -1.65 -0.85 6.49
N ILE A 25 -2.61 -0.31 7.25
CA ILE A 25 -2.50 1.03 7.87
C ILE A 25 -1.19 1.17 8.67
N PHE A 26 -0.83 0.14 9.44
CA PHE A 26 0.33 0.17 10.34
C PHE A 26 1.62 -0.41 9.75
N THR A 27 1.57 -1.01 8.55
CA THR A 27 2.74 -1.63 7.93
C THR A 27 3.02 -0.99 6.59
N SER A 28 2.85 -1.71 5.49
CA SER A 28 2.83 -1.16 4.14
C SER A 28 2.10 -2.11 3.20
N ASN A 29 1.68 -1.60 2.04
CA ASN A 29 1.10 -2.43 0.99
C ASN A 29 2.05 -3.57 0.55
N ASP A 30 3.35 -3.28 0.40
CA ASP A 30 4.36 -4.27 0.00
C ASP A 30 4.51 -5.41 1.02
N VAL A 31 4.54 -5.07 2.33
CA VAL A 31 4.65 -6.06 3.41
C VAL A 31 3.44 -6.99 3.38
N ILE A 32 2.24 -6.44 3.24
CA ILE A 32 1.01 -7.21 3.14
C ILE A 32 1.05 -8.13 1.93
N ILE A 33 1.35 -7.64 0.74
CA ILE A 33 1.40 -8.46 -0.47
C ILE A 33 2.42 -9.60 -0.34
N LEU A 34 3.61 -9.32 0.19
CA LEU A 34 4.65 -10.34 0.36
C LEU A 34 4.30 -11.44 1.37
N THR A 35 3.49 -11.12 2.38
CA THR A 35 3.24 -12.01 3.52
C THR A 35 1.85 -12.65 3.48
N PHE A 36 0.82 -11.85 3.20
CA PHE A 36 -0.57 -12.29 3.18
C PHE A 36 -0.93 -13.01 1.89
N THR A 37 -0.50 -12.56 0.71
CA THR A 37 -0.78 -13.27 -0.54
C THR A 37 -0.40 -14.77 -0.50
N PRO A 38 0.84 -15.18 -0.13
CA PRO A 38 1.17 -16.60 -0.04
C PRO A 38 0.41 -17.32 1.07
N PHE A 39 0.15 -16.66 2.19
CA PHE A 39 -0.69 -17.18 3.27
C PHE A 39 -2.12 -17.48 2.80
N ILE A 40 -2.74 -16.55 2.06
CA ILE A 40 -4.09 -16.70 1.50
C ILE A 40 -4.10 -17.83 0.46
N CYS A 41 -3.11 -17.91 -0.42
CA CYS A 41 -2.99 -19.01 -1.39
C CYS A 41 -2.84 -20.38 -0.71
N TYR A 42 -2.01 -20.46 0.33
CA TYR A 42 -1.86 -21.67 1.14
C TYR A 42 -3.16 -22.06 1.83
N PHE A 43 -3.81 -21.08 2.46
CA PHE A 43 -5.06 -21.24 3.16
C PHE A 43 -6.19 -21.72 2.25
N ALA A 44 -6.37 -21.06 1.09
CA ALA A 44 -7.42 -21.39 0.13
C ALA A 44 -7.29 -22.82 -0.40
N ARG A 45 -6.05 -23.28 -0.68
CA ARG A 45 -5.79 -24.67 -1.08
C ARG A 45 -6.14 -25.67 0.01
N ASN A 46 -5.85 -25.38 1.27
CA ASN A 46 -6.19 -26.29 2.36
C ASN A 46 -7.70 -26.36 2.66
N CYS A 47 -8.45 -25.31 2.31
CA CYS A 47 -9.90 -25.27 2.49
C CYS A 47 -10.67 -25.68 1.24
N ASP A 48 -9.96 -26.06 0.16
CA ASP A 48 -10.51 -26.38 -1.16
C ASP A 48 -11.45 -25.30 -1.71
N ILE A 49 -11.02 -24.04 -1.61
CA ILE A 49 -11.75 -22.87 -2.12
C ILE A 49 -10.95 -22.11 -3.17
N ASP A 50 -11.65 -21.41 -4.05
CA ASP A 50 -11.03 -20.50 -5.02
C ASP A 50 -10.27 -19.37 -4.28
N PRO A 51 -8.95 -19.22 -4.47
CA PRO A 51 -8.19 -18.16 -3.82
C PRO A 51 -8.50 -16.76 -4.36
N ILE A 52 -8.99 -16.65 -5.60
CA ILE A 52 -9.11 -15.37 -6.34
C ILE A 52 -9.88 -14.29 -5.56
N PRO A 53 -11.08 -14.56 -4.99
CA PRO A 53 -11.81 -13.56 -4.22
C PRO A 53 -11.01 -12.98 -3.05
N PHE A 54 -10.16 -13.79 -2.40
CA PHE A 54 -9.43 -13.39 -1.20
C PHE A 54 -8.13 -12.66 -1.54
N ILE A 55 -7.34 -13.17 -2.49
CA ILE A 55 -6.08 -12.54 -2.90
C ILE A 55 -6.29 -11.21 -3.61
N PHE A 56 -7.35 -11.09 -4.43
CA PHE A 56 -7.62 -9.82 -5.13
C PHE A 56 -8.17 -8.77 -4.16
N THR A 57 -8.98 -9.20 -3.19
CA THR A 57 -9.49 -8.35 -2.12
C THR A 57 -8.37 -7.87 -1.21
N GLU A 58 -7.41 -8.74 -0.88
CA GLU A 58 -6.20 -8.35 -0.16
C GLU A 58 -5.39 -7.31 -0.94
N PHE A 59 -5.15 -7.54 -2.23
CA PHE A 59 -4.41 -6.61 -3.08
C PHE A 59 -5.07 -5.22 -3.13
N VAL A 60 -6.39 -5.17 -3.30
CA VAL A 60 -7.14 -3.90 -3.31
C VAL A 60 -7.10 -3.23 -1.94
N ALA A 61 -7.35 -3.97 -0.85
CA ALA A 61 -7.31 -3.43 0.50
C ALA A 61 -5.91 -2.88 0.85
N ALA A 62 -4.84 -3.58 0.46
CA ALA A 62 -3.47 -3.19 0.70
C ALA A 62 -3.11 -1.87 0.00
N ASN A 63 -3.50 -1.67 -1.26
CA ASN A 63 -3.23 -0.40 -1.96
C ASN A 63 -4.19 0.72 -1.51
N THR A 64 -5.40 0.39 -1.06
CA THR A 64 -6.36 1.41 -0.63
C THR A 64 -6.00 1.96 0.75
N TYR A 65 -5.79 1.08 1.72
CA TYR A 65 -5.55 1.49 3.11
C TYR A 65 -4.11 1.92 3.40
N SER A 66 -3.17 1.68 2.47
CA SER A 66 -1.82 2.26 2.56
C SER A 66 -1.83 3.78 2.46
N MET A 67 -2.92 4.37 1.95
CA MET A 67 -3.11 5.82 1.91
C MET A 67 -3.38 6.44 3.29
N PHE A 68 -3.81 5.65 4.28
CA PHE A 68 -4.30 6.18 5.57
C PHE A 68 -3.19 6.88 6.36
N LEU A 69 -2.04 6.24 6.52
CA LEU A 69 -0.85 6.82 7.13
C LEU A 69 0.20 7.14 6.07
N ILE A 70 0.98 8.18 6.31
CA ILE A 70 2.08 8.60 5.44
C ILE A 70 3.07 7.44 5.19
N ILE A 71 3.23 6.54 6.15
CA ILE A 71 4.17 5.41 6.09
C ILE A 71 3.65 4.18 5.36
N GLY A 72 2.36 4.15 4.99
CA GLY A 72 1.74 2.96 4.39
C GLY A 72 2.29 2.60 3.01
N ASN A 73 2.95 3.55 2.33
CA ASN A 73 3.61 3.34 1.04
C ASN A 73 4.80 4.33 0.89
N PRO A 74 5.98 3.90 0.39
CA PRO A 74 7.11 4.80 0.14
C PRO A 74 6.78 6.03 -0.73
N THR A 75 5.84 5.89 -1.67
CA THR A 75 5.38 7.00 -2.52
C THR A 75 4.67 8.11 -1.73
N ASN A 76 3.92 7.74 -0.69
CA ASN A 76 3.23 8.68 0.19
C ASN A 76 4.25 9.48 1.01
N ILE A 77 5.23 8.78 1.59
CA ILE A 77 6.34 9.41 2.32
C ILE A 77 7.02 10.43 1.42
N TYR A 78 7.38 10.03 0.20
CA TYR A 78 8.11 10.88 -0.72
C TYR A 78 7.34 12.14 -1.14
N LEU A 79 6.09 12.00 -1.59
CA LEU A 79 5.26 13.15 -1.97
C LEU A 79 5.03 14.09 -0.79
N ALA A 80 4.67 13.55 0.37
CA ALA A 80 4.38 14.35 1.55
C ALA A 80 5.63 15.08 2.08
N THR A 81 6.80 14.42 2.19
CA THR A 81 8.02 15.06 2.69
C THR A 81 8.56 16.10 1.71
N SER A 82 8.46 15.86 0.41
CA SER A 82 8.89 16.85 -0.60
C SER A 82 8.15 18.19 -0.45
N MET A 83 6.89 18.13 -0.02
CA MET A 83 6.00 19.27 0.21
C MET A 83 5.91 19.69 1.69
N LYS A 84 6.77 19.11 2.54
CA LYS A 84 6.84 19.39 3.99
C LYS A 84 5.53 19.15 4.76
N VAL A 85 4.70 18.22 4.28
CA VAL A 85 3.47 17.81 4.97
C VAL A 85 3.82 16.97 6.20
N GLY A 86 3.30 17.39 7.37
CA GLY A 86 3.50 16.68 8.63
C GLY A 86 2.62 15.43 8.77
N PHE A 87 2.98 14.52 9.68
CA PHE A 87 2.23 13.26 9.86
C PHE A 87 0.77 13.49 10.26
N ALA A 88 0.52 14.34 11.26
CA ALA A 88 -0.84 14.57 11.76
C ALA A 88 -1.72 15.30 10.74
N GLU A 89 -1.15 16.27 10.01
CA GLU A 89 -1.82 16.94 8.91
C GLU A 89 -2.22 15.94 7.82
N TYR A 90 -1.27 15.09 7.42
CA TYR A 90 -1.50 14.04 6.44
C TYR A 90 -2.68 13.16 6.84
N VAL A 91 -2.67 12.63 8.08
CA VAL A 91 -3.73 11.73 8.56
C VAL A 91 -5.06 12.47 8.64
N GLY A 92 -5.07 13.72 9.11
CA GLY A 92 -6.26 14.55 9.20
C GLY A 92 -6.96 14.71 7.85
N VAL A 93 -6.19 14.86 6.75
CA VAL A 93 -6.75 15.00 5.40
C VAL A 93 -7.03 13.65 4.74
N MET A 94 -6.15 12.67 4.87
CA MET A 94 -6.22 11.39 4.12
C MET A 94 -7.15 10.35 4.75
N ALA A 95 -7.55 10.49 6.01
CA ALA A 95 -8.44 9.55 6.67
C ALA A 95 -9.79 9.40 5.93
N LEU A 96 -10.46 10.52 5.62
CA LEU A 96 -11.77 10.50 4.95
C LEU A 96 -11.70 9.95 3.50
N PRO A 97 -10.78 10.42 2.62
CA PRO A 97 -10.54 9.82 1.31
C PRO A 97 -10.31 8.30 1.37
N THR A 98 -9.50 7.84 2.33
CA THR A 98 -9.17 6.41 2.47
C THR A 98 -10.40 5.59 2.86
N ILE A 99 -11.24 6.10 3.77
CA ILE A 99 -12.48 5.44 4.16
C ILE A 99 -13.44 5.35 2.97
N PHE A 100 -13.60 6.43 2.19
CA PHE A 100 -14.47 6.46 1.02
C PHE A 100 -14.01 5.46 -0.05
N ALA A 101 -12.71 5.46 -0.35
CA ALA A 101 -12.10 4.49 -1.26
C ALA A 101 -12.29 3.05 -0.78
N GLY A 102 -12.09 2.81 0.52
CA GLY A 102 -12.24 1.50 1.15
C GLY A 102 -13.67 0.97 1.06
N LEU A 103 -14.66 1.78 1.46
CA LEU A 103 -16.07 1.40 1.39
C LEU A 103 -16.53 1.14 -0.05
N SER A 104 -16.13 2.01 -0.99
CA SER A 104 -16.40 1.84 -2.43
C SER A 104 -15.81 0.53 -2.95
N SER A 105 -14.53 0.28 -2.63
CA SER A 105 -13.82 -0.95 -3.01
C SER A 105 -14.49 -2.20 -2.43
N LEU A 106 -14.84 -2.18 -1.14
CA LEU A 106 -15.49 -3.30 -0.46
C LEU A 106 -16.84 -3.63 -1.09
N ALA A 107 -17.66 -2.62 -1.37
CA ALA A 107 -18.96 -2.79 -2.00
C ALA A 107 -18.82 -3.49 -3.36
N ILE A 108 -17.93 -2.99 -4.22
CA ILE A 108 -17.73 -3.55 -5.57
C ILE A 108 -17.12 -4.95 -5.51
N LEU A 109 -16.12 -5.17 -4.67
CA LEU A 109 -15.51 -6.49 -4.48
C LEU A 109 -16.54 -7.52 -4.00
N TYR A 110 -17.38 -7.14 -3.03
CA TYR A 110 -18.46 -8.01 -2.56
C TYR A 110 -19.45 -8.31 -3.68
N LEU A 111 -19.92 -7.31 -4.43
CA LEU A 111 -20.83 -7.52 -5.55
C LEU A 111 -20.23 -8.41 -6.64
N MET A 112 -18.94 -8.25 -6.92
CA MET A 112 -18.20 -9.03 -7.91
C MET A 112 -18.05 -10.51 -7.49
N PHE A 113 -17.78 -10.76 -6.20
CA PHE A 113 -17.51 -12.11 -5.71
C PHE A 113 -18.66 -12.80 -4.96
N ARG A 114 -19.80 -12.13 -4.72
CA ARG A 114 -20.93 -12.64 -3.90
C ARG A 114 -21.39 -14.05 -4.28
N LYS A 115 -21.37 -14.38 -5.58
CA LYS A 115 -21.76 -15.71 -6.08
C LYS A 115 -20.76 -16.77 -5.66
N LYS A 116 -19.46 -16.52 -5.87
CA LYS A 116 -18.37 -17.43 -5.45
C LYS A 116 -18.32 -17.61 -3.93
N LEU A 117 -18.49 -16.51 -3.18
CA LEU A 117 -18.47 -16.52 -1.71
C LEU A 117 -19.67 -17.23 -1.07
N SER A 118 -20.71 -17.59 -1.84
CA SER A 118 -21.86 -18.33 -1.31
C SER A 118 -21.61 -19.85 -1.23
N ALA A 119 -20.49 -20.35 -1.77
CA ALA A 119 -20.10 -21.74 -1.65
C ALA A 119 -19.69 -22.10 -0.22
N PRO A 120 -19.87 -23.38 0.20
CA PRO A 120 -19.39 -23.86 1.49
C PRO A 120 -17.85 -23.85 1.55
N MET A 121 -17.29 -23.84 2.76
CA MET A 121 -15.85 -23.95 2.99
C MET A 121 -15.58 -25.07 3.99
N ASN A 122 -14.63 -25.95 3.65
CA ASN A 122 -14.13 -26.95 4.57
C ASN A 122 -13.10 -26.29 5.49
N ALA A 123 -13.56 -25.79 6.64
CA ALA A 123 -12.70 -25.17 7.63
C ALA A 123 -11.96 -26.25 8.41
N HIS A 124 -10.73 -26.55 8.00
CA HIS A 124 -9.83 -27.38 8.81
C HIS A 124 -9.17 -26.49 9.87
N GLU A 125 -9.51 -26.70 11.14
CA GLU A 125 -8.78 -26.07 12.24
C GLU A 125 -7.36 -26.63 12.27
N ARG A 126 -6.39 -25.74 12.05
CA ARG A 126 -4.99 -26.02 12.31
C ARG A 126 -4.54 -25.11 13.44
N GLU A 127 -4.05 -25.71 14.53
CA GLU A 127 -3.40 -24.94 15.58
C GLU A 127 -2.18 -24.23 15.01
N VAL A 128 -2.20 -22.90 15.08
CA VAL A 128 -1.04 -22.08 14.75
C VAL A 128 -0.23 -21.95 16.03
N THR A 129 0.89 -22.65 16.12
CA THR A 129 1.84 -22.48 17.21
C THR A 129 2.69 -21.24 16.95
N ILE A 130 2.70 -20.32 17.90
CA ILE A 130 3.63 -19.18 17.85
C ILE A 130 5.00 -19.71 18.27
N ASP A 131 5.90 -19.88 17.32
CA ASP A 131 7.23 -20.45 17.57
C ASP A 131 8.05 -19.63 18.58
N ASN A 132 7.89 -18.31 18.60
CA ASN A 132 8.67 -17.41 19.46
C ASN A 132 7.85 -16.22 19.95
N LYS A 133 7.16 -16.40 21.08
CA LYS A 133 6.35 -15.35 21.73
C LYS A 133 7.17 -14.10 22.09
N PRO A 134 8.38 -14.19 22.67
CA PRO A 134 9.21 -13.01 22.96
C PRO A 134 9.52 -12.16 21.72
N CYS A 135 9.96 -12.77 20.62
CA CYS A 135 10.23 -12.01 19.40
C CYS A 135 8.99 -11.36 18.80
N LEU A 136 7.82 -12.00 18.90
CA LEU A 136 6.56 -11.41 18.49
C LEU A 136 6.23 -10.16 19.31
N VAL A 137 6.35 -10.24 20.64
CA VAL A 137 6.09 -9.11 21.54
C VAL A 137 7.04 -7.96 21.24
N ILE A 138 8.34 -8.23 21.08
CA ILE A 138 9.34 -7.20 20.72
C ILE A 138 8.96 -6.56 19.38
N GLY A 139 8.62 -7.36 18.36
CA GLY A 139 8.21 -6.84 17.05
C GLY A 139 6.98 -5.92 17.13
N LEU A 140 5.96 -6.32 17.88
CA LEU A 140 4.75 -5.51 18.08
C LEU A 140 5.04 -4.23 18.86
N VAL A 141 5.86 -4.30 19.92
CA VAL A 141 6.25 -3.13 20.71
C VAL A 141 7.04 -2.15 19.85
N VAL A 142 8.04 -2.63 19.10
CA VAL A 142 8.83 -1.77 18.20
C VAL A 142 7.96 -1.19 17.10
N LEU A 143 7.01 -1.94 16.53
CA LEU A 143 6.07 -1.42 15.53
C LEU A 143 5.22 -0.28 16.10
N CYS A 144 4.62 -0.47 17.28
CA CYS A 144 3.82 0.56 17.94
C CYS A 144 4.65 1.79 18.28
N LEU A 145 5.84 1.60 18.87
CA LEU A 145 6.75 2.69 19.21
C LEU A 145 7.25 3.43 17.97
N ALA A 146 7.62 2.73 16.90
CA ALA A 146 8.04 3.33 15.65
C ALA A 146 6.91 4.16 15.04
N THR A 147 5.67 3.65 15.04
CA THR A 147 4.50 4.38 14.55
C THR A 147 4.26 5.65 15.34
N ILE A 148 4.33 5.59 16.68
CA ILE A 148 4.21 6.77 17.56
C ILE A 148 5.34 7.76 17.31
N MET A 149 6.58 7.28 17.20
CA MET A 149 7.74 8.14 16.95
C MET A 149 7.66 8.80 15.58
N LEU A 150 7.17 8.11 14.54
CA LEU A 150 6.92 8.69 13.22
C LEU A 150 5.85 9.77 13.27
N ALA A 151 4.81 9.59 14.09
CA ALA A 151 3.78 10.61 14.29
C ALA A 151 4.33 11.86 14.99
N ILE A 152 5.27 11.69 15.92
CA ILE A 152 5.88 12.79 16.66
C ILE A 152 7.07 13.40 15.90
N SER A 153 7.69 12.68 14.96
CA SER A 153 8.96 13.06 14.33
C SER A 153 8.89 14.42 13.64
N SER A 154 7.75 14.76 13.03
CA SER A 154 7.52 16.06 12.39
C SER A 154 7.53 17.24 13.37
N TYR A 155 7.20 17.01 14.65
CA TYR A 155 7.19 18.06 15.68
C TYR A 155 8.56 18.27 16.33
N ILE A 156 9.35 17.21 16.42
CA ILE A 156 10.69 17.24 17.03
C ILE A 156 11.83 17.45 16.02
N GLY A 157 11.49 17.63 14.73
CA GLY A 157 12.46 17.84 13.66
C GLY A 157 13.31 16.62 13.32
N VAL A 158 12.85 15.41 13.65
CA VAL A 158 13.55 14.16 13.35
C VAL A 158 13.06 13.62 12.02
N GLU A 159 13.99 13.32 11.11
CA GLU A 159 13.65 12.74 9.81
C GLU A 159 13.11 11.31 9.95
N MET A 160 12.04 10.99 9.21
CA MET A 160 11.33 9.70 9.31
C MET A 160 12.22 8.48 9.01
N TRP A 161 13.25 8.64 8.16
CA TRP A 161 14.17 7.55 7.84
C TRP A 161 15.03 7.15 9.06
N ILE A 162 15.36 8.09 9.95
CA ILE A 162 16.12 7.80 11.18
C ILE A 162 15.29 6.92 12.10
N VAL A 163 14.01 7.28 12.30
CA VAL A 163 13.08 6.50 13.13
C VAL A 163 12.96 5.06 12.58
N SER A 164 12.81 4.94 11.26
CA SER A 164 12.68 3.65 10.57
C SER A 164 13.96 2.82 10.68
N LEU A 165 15.13 3.44 10.53
CA LEU A 165 16.44 2.77 10.62
C LEU A 165 16.71 2.28 12.05
N CYS A 166 16.40 3.09 13.06
CA CYS A 166 16.50 2.70 14.47
C CYS A 166 15.58 1.51 14.80
N ALA A 167 14.32 1.57 14.36
CA ALA A 167 13.37 0.47 14.55
C ALA A 167 13.85 -0.83 13.88
N PHE A 168 14.35 -0.74 12.64
CA PHE A 168 14.98 -1.86 11.94
C PHE A 168 16.18 -2.42 12.72
N GLY A 169 17.08 -1.57 13.19
CA GLY A 169 18.25 -1.96 13.98
C GLY A 169 17.88 -2.69 15.26
N ILE A 170 16.90 -2.19 16.01
CA ILE A 170 16.41 -2.81 17.25
C ILE A 170 15.85 -4.22 16.95
N VAL A 171 15.00 -4.37 15.93
CA VAL A 171 14.41 -5.67 15.57
C VAL A 171 15.50 -6.63 15.07
N LEU A 172 16.46 -6.15 14.28
CA LEU A 172 17.56 -6.96 13.77
C LEU A 172 18.45 -7.48 14.91
N VAL A 173 18.83 -6.62 15.85
CA VAL A 173 19.64 -7.00 17.01
C VAL A 173 18.86 -7.97 17.90
N ALA A 174 17.62 -7.65 18.25
CA ALA A 174 16.79 -8.51 19.10
C ALA A 174 16.54 -9.89 18.47
N SER A 175 16.25 -9.95 17.17
CA SER A 175 16.05 -11.21 16.44
C SER A 175 17.34 -12.02 16.32
N THR A 176 18.49 -11.36 16.15
CA THR A 176 19.81 -12.00 16.12
C THR A 176 20.14 -12.61 17.48
N ILE A 177 20.01 -11.84 18.57
CA ILE A 177 20.24 -12.32 19.94
C ILE A 177 19.33 -13.50 20.26
N ALA A 178 18.02 -13.40 19.96
CA ALA A 178 17.08 -14.48 20.21
C ALA A 178 17.39 -15.74 19.41
N THR A 179 17.83 -15.61 18.15
CA THR A 179 18.20 -16.73 17.29
C THR A 179 19.47 -17.43 17.81
N LEU A 180 20.47 -16.64 18.23
CA LEU A 180 21.71 -17.15 18.83
C LEU A 180 21.47 -17.82 20.19
N ALA A 181 20.65 -17.21 21.05
CA ALA A 181 20.27 -17.78 22.34
C ALA A 181 19.55 -19.13 22.20
N GLN A 182 18.77 -19.30 21.13
CA GLN A 182 18.12 -20.57 20.78
C GLN A 182 19.05 -21.54 20.04
N LYS A 183 20.33 -21.19 19.84
CA LYS A 183 21.31 -21.96 19.06
C LYS A 183 20.82 -22.32 17.65
N LYS A 184 19.97 -21.46 17.07
CA LYS A 184 19.43 -21.65 15.71
C LYS A 184 20.34 -20.98 14.69
N SER A 185 20.24 -21.43 13.44
CA SER A 185 20.99 -20.84 12.33
C SER A 185 20.52 -19.41 12.04
N LEU A 186 21.46 -18.50 11.77
CA LEU A 186 21.19 -17.13 11.32
C LEU A 186 20.71 -17.02 9.86
N LYS A 187 20.66 -18.15 9.12
CA LYS A 187 20.20 -18.20 7.73
C LYS A 187 18.85 -17.48 7.48
N PRO A 188 17.82 -17.58 8.36
CA PRO A 188 16.58 -16.85 8.17
C PRO A 188 16.75 -15.32 8.14
N ILE A 189 17.63 -14.78 8.99
CA ILE A 189 17.90 -13.33 9.03
C ILE A 189 18.56 -12.88 7.74
N GLY A 190 19.58 -13.62 7.26
CA GLY A 190 20.20 -13.35 5.97
C GLY A 190 19.22 -13.41 4.81
N LYS A 191 18.30 -14.39 4.81
CA LYS A 191 17.20 -14.46 3.83
C LYS A 191 16.24 -13.27 3.92
N THR A 192 15.96 -12.77 5.11
CA THR A 192 15.12 -11.57 5.29
C THR A 192 15.77 -10.33 4.68
N ILE A 193 17.07 -10.13 4.91
CA ILE A 193 17.82 -9.01 4.32
C ILE A 193 17.87 -9.14 2.78
N ALA A 194 18.08 -10.35 2.27
CA ALA A 194 18.08 -10.59 0.82
C ALA A 194 16.71 -10.37 0.15
N ARG A 195 15.61 -10.44 0.91
CA ARG A 195 14.24 -10.16 0.43
C ARG A 195 13.89 -8.68 0.41
N LEU A 196 14.72 -7.82 0.99
CA LEU A 196 14.51 -6.37 0.88
C LEU A 196 14.50 -5.98 -0.61
N PRO A 197 13.67 -5.01 -1.01
CA PRO A 197 13.50 -4.63 -2.41
C PRO A 197 14.70 -3.79 -2.91
N TRP A 198 15.91 -4.36 -2.93
CA TRP A 198 17.16 -3.68 -3.29
C TRP A 198 17.13 -3.03 -4.67
N GLN A 199 16.33 -3.59 -5.58
CA GLN A 199 16.06 -3.02 -6.90
C GLN A 199 15.50 -1.59 -6.86
N LEU A 200 14.88 -1.18 -5.74
CA LEU A 200 14.39 0.20 -5.54
C LEU A 200 15.52 1.23 -5.56
N VAL A 201 16.70 0.90 -5.04
CA VAL A 201 17.80 1.87 -4.90
C VAL A 201 18.30 2.36 -6.27
N PRO A 202 18.78 1.49 -7.19
CA PRO A 202 19.22 1.95 -8.51
C PRO A 202 18.06 2.50 -9.36
N PHE A 203 16.84 1.98 -9.17
CA PHE A 203 15.66 2.47 -9.87
C PHE A 203 15.29 3.90 -9.47
N LEU A 204 15.23 4.20 -8.16
CA LEU A 204 15.00 5.56 -7.65
C LEU A 204 16.07 6.52 -8.17
N LEU A 205 17.35 6.16 -8.06
CA LEU A 205 18.46 7.00 -8.56
C LEU A 205 18.32 7.31 -10.05
N SER A 206 17.99 6.31 -10.87
CA SER A 206 17.79 6.51 -12.31
C SER A 206 16.60 7.42 -12.62
N MET A 207 15.52 7.28 -11.84
CA MET A 207 14.32 8.10 -12.01
C MET A 207 14.51 9.53 -11.51
N PHE A 208 15.32 9.76 -10.47
CA PHE A 208 15.75 11.10 -10.08
C PHE A 208 16.49 11.79 -11.23
N VAL A 209 17.42 11.11 -11.90
CA VAL A 209 18.12 11.68 -13.06
C VAL A 209 17.13 12.08 -14.16
N ILE A 210 16.22 11.18 -14.55
CA ILE A 210 15.22 11.45 -15.60
C ILE A 210 14.34 12.63 -15.23
N VAL A 211 13.81 12.65 -14.01
CA VAL A 211 12.91 13.72 -13.55
C VAL A 211 13.64 15.06 -13.45
N LEU A 212 14.88 15.08 -12.96
CA LEU A 212 15.70 16.30 -12.94
C LEU A 212 15.99 16.81 -14.37
N SER A 213 16.22 15.91 -15.32
CA SER A 213 16.37 16.29 -16.73
C SER A 213 15.08 16.88 -17.31
N LEU A 214 13.92 16.28 -17.03
CA LEU A 214 12.62 16.82 -17.46
C LEU A 214 12.36 18.22 -16.88
N ASN A 215 12.75 18.43 -15.63
CA ASN A 215 12.65 19.72 -14.95
C ASN A 215 13.56 20.77 -15.62
N GLN A 216 14.80 20.42 -15.94
CA GLN A 216 15.70 21.32 -16.67
C GLN A 216 15.20 21.66 -18.09
N CYS A 217 14.41 20.77 -18.71
CA CYS A 217 13.82 21.00 -20.02
C CYS A 217 12.50 21.81 -20.00
N GLY A 218 12.00 22.23 -18.83
CA GLY A 218 10.76 23.01 -18.73
C GLY A 218 9.47 22.19 -18.80
N VAL A 219 9.56 20.84 -18.79
CA VAL A 219 8.40 19.94 -18.99
C VAL A 219 7.49 19.94 -17.77
N THR A 220 8.07 20.01 -16.57
CA THR A 220 7.35 20.00 -15.29
C THR A 220 6.49 21.25 -15.13
N GLU A 221 6.98 22.42 -15.55
CA GLU A 221 6.23 23.68 -15.55
C GLU A 221 5.06 23.64 -16.55
N TYR A 222 5.29 23.10 -17.76
CA TYR A 222 4.22 22.95 -18.75
C TYR A 222 3.10 22.02 -18.25
N LEU A 223 3.48 20.90 -17.63
CA LEU A 223 2.52 19.99 -17.01
C LEU A 223 1.79 20.68 -15.85
N ALA A 224 2.49 21.40 -14.98
CA ALA A 224 1.88 22.12 -13.86
C ALA A 224 0.86 23.16 -14.34
N ALA A 225 1.17 23.91 -15.39
CA ALA A 225 0.25 24.89 -15.97
C ALA A 225 -0.98 24.23 -16.61
N SER A 226 -0.80 23.07 -17.26
CA SER A 226 -1.89 22.34 -17.92
C SER A 226 -2.82 21.62 -16.93
N LEU A 227 -2.29 21.22 -15.77
CA LEU A 227 -3.03 20.47 -14.75
C LEU A 227 -3.72 21.37 -13.72
N GLN A 228 -3.28 22.63 -13.58
CA GLN A 228 -3.91 23.60 -12.67
C GLN A 228 -5.22 24.14 -13.28
N ASN A 229 -6.31 23.41 -13.03
CA ASN A 229 -7.68 23.82 -13.36
C ASN A 229 -8.49 24.05 -12.08
N ALA A 230 -9.74 24.53 -12.23
CA ALA A 230 -10.64 24.78 -11.10
C ALA A 230 -10.87 23.54 -10.20
N ASP A 231 -10.77 22.33 -10.76
CA ASP A 231 -10.87 21.06 -10.03
C ASP A 231 -9.50 20.37 -9.98
N CYS A 232 -8.63 20.87 -9.09
CA CYS A 232 -7.27 20.36 -8.94
C CYS A 232 -7.24 18.94 -8.36
N ALA A 233 -8.15 18.57 -7.46
CA ALA A 233 -8.12 17.22 -6.88
C ALA A 233 -8.50 16.17 -7.93
N LEU A 234 -9.52 16.43 -8.75
CA LEU A 234 -9.87 15.54 -9.85
C LEU A 234 -8.73 15.44 -10.87
N THR A 235 -8.19 16.59 -11.27
CA THR A 235 -7.15 16.62 -12.32
C THR A 235 -5.91 15.88 -11.85
N PHE A 236 -5.31 16.27 -10.71
CA PHE A 236 -4.11 15.61 -10.20
C PHE A 236 -4.36 14.15 -9.81
N GLY A 237 -5.52 13.81 -9.26
CA GLY A 237 -5.84 12.44 -8.85
C GLY A 237 -5.96 11.49 -10.04
N THR A 238 -6.61 11.94 -11.12
CA THR A 238 -6.76 11.12 -12.34
C THR A 238 -5.47 11.04 -13.13
N THR A 239 -4.75 12.15 -13.31
CA THR A 239 -3.53 12.15 -14.12
C THR A 239 -2.39 11.43 -13.42
N SER A 240 -2.26 11.55 -12.09
CA SER A 240 -1.25 10.77 -11.34
C SER A 240 -1.55 9.27 -11.42
N ALA A 241 -2.82 8.86 -11.34
CA ALA A 241 -3.23 7.47 -11.54
C ALA A 241 -2.88 6.96 -12.94
N LEU A 242 -3.09 7.77 -13.99
CA LEU A 242 -2.71 7.42 -15.36
C LEU A 242 -1.19 7.27 -15.49
N PHE A 243 -0.42 8.24 -15.01
CA PHE A 243 1.04 8.20 -15.07
C PHE A 243 1.61 7.03 -14.26
N ALA A 244 1.01 6.68 -13.12
CA ALA A 244 1.42 5.50 -12.36
C ALA A 244 1.35 4.23 -13.24
N ASN A 245 0.37 4.11 -14.12
CA ASN A 245 0.25 2.97 -15.04
C ASN A 245 1.18 3.04 -16.26
N LEU A 246 1.69 4.22 -16.61
CA LEU A 246 2.66 4.39 -17.70
C LEU A 246 4.09 4.07 -17.26
N MET A 247 4.46 4.52 -16.06
CA MET A 247 5.86 4.47 -15.61
C MET A 247 6.08 3.81 -14.25
N ASN A 248 5.04 3.32 -13.57
CA ASN A 248 5.01 2.87 -12.17
C ASN A 248 4.78 4.02 -11.17
N ASN A 249 4.18 3.71 -10.02
CA ASN A 249 3.79 4.69 -9.00
C ASN A 249 4.98 5.44 -8.38
N ILE A 250 6.15 4.80 -8.26
CA ILE A 250 7.36 5.44 -7.72
C ILE A 250 7.86 6.59 -8.59
N PRO A 251 8.24 6.39 -9.88
CA PRO A 251 8.73 7.49 -10.71
C PRO A 251 7.65 8.51 -11.03
N MET A 252 6.38 8.09 -11.09
CA MET A 252 5.27 9.04 -11.15
C MET A 252 5.32 9.97 -9.93
N SER A 253 5.51 9.45 -8.71
CA SER A 253 5.59 10.26 -7.49
C SER A 253 6.78 11.23 -7.51
N VAL A 254 7.92 10.80 -8.06
CA VAL A 254 9.09 11.66 -8.27
C VAL A 254 8.77 12.80 -9.22
N LEU A 255 8.18 12.49 -10.38
CA LEU A 255 7.75 13.50 -11.35
C LEU A 255 6.75 14.49 -10.75
N TYR A 256 5.72 13.99 -10.07
CA TYR A 256 4.68 14.83 -9.46
C TYR A 256 5.23 15.71 -8.34
N SER A 257 6.24 15.28 -7.57
CA SER A 257 6.88 16.17 -6.59
C SER A 257 7.55 17.41 -7.22
N GLN A 258 8.01 17.32 -8.48
CA GLN A 258 8.54 18.49 -9.19
C GLN A 258 7.41 19.35 -9.74
N ILE A 259 6.39 18.74 -10.34
CA ILE A 259 5.20 19.45 -10.83
C ILE A 259 4.56 20.27 -9.71
N LEU A 260 4.43 19.68 -8.51
CA LEU A 260 3.84 20.32 -7.34
C LEU A 260 4.59 21.59 -6.89
N GLN A 261 5.89 21.73 -7.16
CA GLN A 261 6.64 22.95 -6.83
C GLN A 261 6.20 24.16 -7.66
N SER A 262 5.63 23.91 -8.84
CA SER A 262 5.11 24.93 -9.75
C SER A 262 3.59 25.15 -9.60
N VAL A 263 2.96 24.49 -8.62
CA VAL A 263 1.53 24.66 -8.32
C VAL A 263 1.31 25.86 -7.39
N SER A 264 0.32 26.68 -7.73
CA SER A 264 -0.09 27.83 -6.91
C SER A 264 -0.51 27.40 -5.50
N ALA A 265 -0.21 28.24 -4.50
CA ALA A 265 -0.46 27.93 -3.09
C ALA A 265 -1.92 27.57 -2.78
N GLN A 266 -2.88 28.19 -3.49
CA GLN A 266 -4.31 27.90 -3.36
C GLN A 266 -4.66 26.45 -3.74
N ASN A 267 -4.01 25.91 -4.77
CA ASN A 267 -4.31 24.60 -5.34
C ASN A 267 -3.39 23.50 -4.80
N LEU A 268 -2.29 23.88 -4.15
CA LEU A 268 -1.21 22.99 -3.75
C LEU A 268 -1.72 21.87 -2.82
N LYS A 269 -2.52 22.20 -1.80
CA LYS A 269 -3.04 21.21 -0.85
C LYS A 269 -3.82 20.10 -1.56
N GLY A 270 -4.79 20.48 -2.40
CA GLY A 270 -5.57 19.51 -3.18
C GLY A 270 -4.71 18.68 -4.12
N ALA A 271 -3.76 19.31 -4.81
CA ALA A 271 -2.86 18.63 -5.74
C ALA A 271 -1.96 17.59 -5.04
N ILE A 272 -1.44 17.89 -3.84
CA ILE A 272 -0.59 16.96 -3.05
C ILE A 272 -1.35 15.67 -2.73
N TYR A 273 -2.50 15.80 -2.04
CA TYR A 273 -3.25 14.66 -1.57
C TYR A 273 -3.89 13.88 -2.73
N ALA A 274 -4.32 14.57 -3.79
CA ALA A 274 -4.82 13.91 -4.99
C ALA A 274 -3.74 13.09 -5.71
N SER A 275 -2.51 13.61 -5.79
CA SER A 275 -1.38 12.86 -6.37
C SER A 275 -1.07 11.59 -5.60
N ILE A 276 -1.18 11.64 -4.26
CA ILE A 276 -1.02 10.48 -3.38
C ILE A 276 -2.14 9.45 -3.62
N ILE A 277 -3.39 9.92 -3.73
CA ILE A 277 -4.55 9.07 -4.05
C ILE A 277 -4.33 8.35 -5.38
N GLY A 278 -3.96 9.08 -6.43
CA GLY A 278 -3.75 8.48 -7.75
C GLY A 278 -2.55 7.56 -7.79
N SER A 279 -1.47 7.83 -7.03
CA SER A 279 -0.33 6.93 -6.87
C SER A 279 -0.72 5.54 -6.37
N ASN A 280 -1.61 5.48 -5.37
CA ASN A 280 -2.02 4.22 -4.73
C ASN A 280 -3.15 3.54 -5.49
N LEU A 281 -4.22 4.26 -5.83
CA LEU A 281 -5.39 3.67 -6.50
C LEU A 281 -5.16 3.44 -8.00
N GLY A 282 -4.26 4.20 -8.63
CA GLY A 282 -3.81 3.93 -9.99
C GLY A 282 -3.15 2.55 -10.11
N ALA A 283 -2.48 2.07 -9.06
CA ALA A 283 -1.87 0.73 -9.03
C ALA A 283 -2.89 -0.42 -9.18
N LEU A 284 -4.18 -0.15 -8.99
CA LEU A 284 -5.25 -1.13 -9.18
C LEU A 284 -5.58 -1.38 -10.64
N LEU A 285 -5.24 -0.46 -11.56
CA LEU A 285 -5.70 -0.51 -12.95
C LEU A 285 -4.91 -1.51 -13.79
N THR A 286 -3.59 -1.55 -13.63
CA THR A 286 -2.71 -2.49 -14.36
C THR A 286 -1.61 -3.07 -13.46
N PRO A 287 -1.10 -4.28 -13.79
CA PRO A 287 0.05 -4.86 -13.11
C PRO A 287 1.34 -4.05 -13.15
N ILE A 288 1.46 -3.11 -14.09
CA ILE A 288 2.64 -2.26 -14.28
C ILE A 288 2.58 -1.07 -13.31
N GLY A 289 1.37 -0.71 -12.86
CA GLY A 289 1.09 0.47 -12.05
C GLY A 289 1.86 0.57 -10.73
N ALA A 290 2.25 -0.55 -10.13
CA ALA A 290 3.09 -0.57 -8.94
C ALA A 290 3.95 -1.83 -8.86
N LEU A 291 5.11 -1.73 -8.20
CA LEU A 291 5.96 -2.89 -7.91
C LEU A 291 5.25 -3.96 -7.09
N ALA A 292 4.41 -3.53 -6.14
CA ALA A 292 3.46 -4.36 -5.42
C ALA A 292 2.68 -5.33 -6.34
N ALA A 293 2.16 -4.85 -7.47
CA ALA A 293 1.40 -5.68 -8.41
C ALA A 293 2.29 -6.68 -9.17
N ILE A 294 3.53 -6.31 -9.49
CA ILE A 294 4.52 -7.21 -10.10
C ILE A 294 4.88 -8.33 -9.12
N MET A 295 5.13 -7.97 -7.86
CA MET A 295 5.45 -8.92 -6.78
C MET A 295 4.27 -9.86 -6.51
N TRP A 296 3.06 -9.32 -6.43
CA TRP A 296 1.82 -10.10 -6.30
C TRP A 296 1.68 -11.14 -7.41
N ASN A 297 1.84 -10.73 -8.69
CA ASN A 297 1.78 -11.65 -9.82
C ASN A 297 2.88 -12.73 -9.78
N SER A 298 4.09 -12.38 -9.35
CA SER A 298 5.18 -13.35 -9.18
C SER A 298 4.85 -14.39 -8.11
N ILE A 299 4.23 -13.98 -7.00
CA ILE A 299 3.76 -14.89 -5.95
C ILE A 299 2.67 -15.80 -6.51
N LEU A 300 1.68 -15.28 -7.25
CA LEU A 300 0.61 -16.10 -7.81
C LEU A 300 1.13 -17.18 -8.75
N LYS A 301 2.11 -16.85 -9.60
CA LYS A 301 2.80 -17.83 -10.45
C LYS A 301 3.47 -18.92 -9.61
N THR A 302 4.20 -18.54 -8.57
CA THR A 302 4.88 -19.48 -7.65
C THR A 302 3.87 -20.37 -6.89
N GLN A 303 2.68 -19.86 -6.61
CA GLN A 303 1.60 -20.59 -5.93
C GLN A 303 0.67 -21.35 -6.90
N ASN A 304 0.98 -21.41 -8.20
CA ASN A 304 0.17 -22.05 -9.24
C ASN A 304 -1.29 -21.52 -9.31
N VAL A 305 -1.50 -20.24 -8.96
CA VAL A 305 -2.80 -19.58 -9.09
C VAL A 305 -2.88 -18.92 -10.47
N LYS A 306 -3.86 -19.34 -11.28
CA LYS A 306 -4.09 -18.76 -12.61
C LYS A 306 -4.79 -17.41 -12.47
N PHE A 307 -4.09 -16.33 -12.79
CA PHE A 307 -4.65 -14.98 -12.86
C PHE A 307 -3.97 -14.24 -14.01
N THR A 308 -4.72 -13.95 -15.07
CA THR A 308 -4.14 -13.35 -16.28
C THR A 308 -4.02 -11.83 -16.17
N PHE A 309 -3.19 -11.23 -17.03
CA PHE A 309 -3.13 -9.77 -17.17
C PHE A 309 -4.52 -9.16 -17.45
N ILE A 310 -5.31 -9.80 -18.32
CA ILE A 310 -6.65 -9.34 -18.67
C ILE A 310 -7.60 -9.45 -17.48
N ASP A 311 -7.50 -10.51 -16.68
CA ASP A 311 -8.29 -10.64 -15.44
C ASP A 311 -7.97 -9.51 -14.47
N PHE A 312 -6.68 -9.17 -14.32
CA PHE A 312 -6.23 -8.06 -13.50
C PHE A 312 -6.85 -6.76 -13.98
N VAL A 313 -6.65 -6.41 -15.25
CA VAL A 313 -7.12 -5.13 -15.80
C VAL A 313 -8.64 -5.01 -15.70
N LYS A 314 -9.40 -6.05 -16.08
CA LYS A 314 -10.87 -6.00 -16.03
C LYS A 314 -11.40 -5.77 -14.61
N ARG A 315 -10.89 -6.53 -13.64
CA ARG A 315 -11.32 -6.42 -12.23
C ARG A 315 -10.77 -5.16 -11.57
N GLY A 316 -9.54 -4.81 -11.95
CA GLY A 316 -8.81 -3.63 -11.52
C GLY A 316 -9.52 -2.34 -11.89
N PHE A 317 -9.93 -2.19 -13.15
CA PHE A 317 -10.75 -1.04 -13.57
C PHE A 317 -12.11 -1.01 -12.87
N LEU A 318 -12.78 -2.15 -12.74
CA LEU A 318 -14.10 -2.23 -12.12
C LEU A 318 -14.10 -1.73 -10.67
N VAL A 319 -13.02 -1.97 -9.93
CA VAL A 319 -12.88 -1.57 -8.52
C VAL A 319 -12.12 -0.25 -8.37
N GLY A 320 -11.01 -0.10 -9.08
CA GLY A 320 -10.07 1.01 -8.95
C GLY A 320 -10.64 2.33 -9.43
N VAL A 321 -11.41 2.35 -10.53
CA VAL A 321 -12.00 3.61 -11.02
C VAL A 321 -13.01 4.18 -10.02
N PRO A 322 -14.02 3.42 -9.54
CA PRO A 322 -14.94 3.95 -8.52
C PRO A 322 -14.26 4.24 -7.18
N ALA A 323 -13.24 3.49 -6.78
CA ALA A 323 -12.47 3.78 -5.57
C ALA A 323 -11.71 5.11 -5.70
N LEU A 324 -11.11 5.38 -6.87
CA LEU A 324 -10.41 6.62 -7.17
C LEU A 324 -11.33 7.83 -7.06
N PHE A 325 -12.49 7.78 -7.72
CA PHE A 325 -13.47 8.87 -7.64
C PHE A 325 -14.05 9.04 -6.24
N ALA A 326 -14.30 7.94 -5.50
CA ALA A 326 -14.75 8.02 -4.12
C ALA A 326 -13.69 8.69 -3.21
N ALA A 327 -12.42 8.36 -3.40
CA ALA A 327 -11.31 8.98 -2.67
C ALA A 327 -11.21 10.48 -2.97
N ILE A 328 -11.27 10.86 -4.25
CA ILE A 328 -11.25 12.26 -4.69
C ILE A 328 -12.44 13.02 -4.10
N GLY A 329 -13.65 12.45 -4.13
CA GLY A 329 -14.82 13.07 -3.50
C GLY A 329 -14.67 13.24 -1.99
N GLY A 330 -14.06 12.26 -1.31
CA GLY A 330 -13.69 12.39 0.11
C GLY A 330 -12.66 13.50 0.36
N LEU A 331 -11.72 13.69 -0.57
CA LEU A 331 -10.73 14.76 -0.49
C LEU A 331 -11.37 16.14 -0.71
N GLU A 332 -12.23 16.28 -1.71
CA GLU A 332 -12.99 17.52 -1.95
C GLU A 332 -13.79 17.94 -0.71
N ILE A 333 -14.46 17.00 -0.04
CA ILE A 333 -15.15 17.28 1.23
C ILE A 333 -14.17 17.80 2.29
N MET A 334 -12.99 17.19 2.41
CA MET A 334 -11.95 17.64 3.36
C MET A 334 -11.33 18.99 3.02
N LEU A 335 -11.35 19.41 1.74
CA LEU A 335 -10.83 20.71 1.32
C LEU A 335 -11.83 21.85 1.58
N LEU A 336 -13.12 21.52 1.76
CA LEU A 336 -14.17 22.48 2.10
C LEU A 336 -14.31 22.78 3.60
N ILE A 337 -13.74 21.93 4.47
CA ILE A 337 -13.76 22.03 5.94
C ILE A 337 -12.49 22.73 6.44
#